data_AF-A0A537RSR8-F1
#
_entry.id   AF-A0A537RSR8-F1
#
_cell.length_a   1.000
_cell.length_b   1.000
_cell.length_c   1.000
_cell.angle_alpha   90.00
_cell.angle_beta   90.00
_cell.angle_gamma   90.00
#
_symmetry.space_group_name_H-M   'P 1'
#
loop_
_entity.id
_entity.type
_entity.pdbx_description
1 polymer ?
#
loop_
_entity_poly.entity_id
_entity_poly.type
_entity_poly.pdbx_seq_one_letter_code
_entity_poly.pdbx_strand_id
1 'polypeptide(L)'
;MACCFSRAALHAVLLACTLAAGCANASIGLQKDGTYTLDSSEQTLDCGRLSNNIWGRLQVLKSLPDKAKVEREAAAPTAVQAVGRWFGGSTKGLASLEEYDREHAHVRSLHRTFIGKGCPPLDIESELAATDAAIAEYR
;
A
#
# COMPACT_ATOMS: atom_id res chain seq x y z
N MET A 1 -29.12 -21.05 6.00
CA MET A 1 -30.24 -20.63 5.13
C MET A 1 -30.02 -21.27 3.77
N ALA A 2 -31.04 -21.89 3.19
CA ALA A 2 -30.96 -22.92 2.15
C ALA A 2 -30.57 -22.43 0.74
N CYS A 3 -29.93 -23.30 -0.04
CA CYS A 3 -30.13 -23.35 -1.49
C CYS A 3 -30.70 -24.72 -1.88
N CYS A 4 -31.87 -24.66 -2.51
CA CYS A 4 -32.77 -25.75 -2.85
C CYS A 4 -32.21 -26.76 -3.87
N PHE A 5 -32.70 -27.99 -3.72
CA PHE A 5 -32.73 -29.08 -4.68
C PHE A 5 -33.27 -28.67 -6.08
N SER A 6 -32.70 -29.22 -7.15
CA SER A 6 -33.48 -29.93 -8.17
C SER A 6 -32.63 -30.87 -9.03
N ARG A 7 -33.31 -31.92 -9.46
CA ARG A 7 -32.83 -33.27 -9.80
C ARG A 7 -32.19 -33.36 -11.19
N ALA A 8 -31.22 -34.27 -11.28
CA ALA A 8 -31.03 -35.26 -12.34
C ALA A 8 -31.14 -34.80 -13.81
N ALA A 9 -30.02 -34.85 -14.53
CA ALA A 9 -29.94 -35.60 -15.79
C ALA A 9 -28.48 -35.85 -16.18
N LEU A 10 -28.19 -37.13 -16.35
CA LEU A 10 -26.95 -37.75 -16.76
C LEU A 10 -26.73 -37.53 -18.26
N HIS A 11 -25.81 -36.67 -18.70
CA HIS A 11 -25.26 -36.71 -20.08
C HIS A 11 -23.80 -36.22 -20.09
N ALA A 12 -22.91 -37.10 -20.52
CA ALA A 12 -21.50 -36.84 -20.78
C ALA A 12 -21.32 -36.02 -22.06
N VAL A 13 -20.73 -34.83 -21.99
CA VAL A 13 -20.04 -34.15 -23.09
C VAL A 13 -18.86 -33.36 -22.52
N LEU A 14 -17.74 -33.47 -23.23
CA LEU A 14 -16.45 -32.81 -23.04
C LEU A 14 -16.53 -31.28 -22.93
N LEU A 15 -15.46 -30.70 -22.36
CA LEU A 15 -15.05 -29.29 -22.46
C LEU A 15 -15.95 -28.25 -21.78
N ALA A 16 -15.58 -27.86 -20.56
CA ALA A 16 -15.66 -26.46 -20.15
C ALA A 16 -14.77 -26.22 -18.92
N CYS A 17 -13.87 -25.24 -19.06
CA CYS A 17 -13.10 -24.65 -17.98
C CYS A 17 -14.04 -24.17 -16.87
N THR A 18 -14.14 -24.90 -15.76
CA THR A 18 -14.86 -24.43 -14.58
C THR A 18 -13.86 -24.06 -13.49
N LEU A 19 -13.39 -22.82 -13.60
CA LEU A 19 -13.37 -21.89 -12.48
C LEU A 19 -12.73 -22.43 -11.20
N ALA A 20 -11.45 -22.78 -11.29
CA ALA A 20 -10.53 -22.30 -10.26
C ALA A 20 -10.44 -20.78 -10.43
N ALA A 21 -11.51 -20.06 -10.09
CA ALA A 21 -11.42 -18.67 -9.73
C ALA A 21 -10.54 -18.68 -8.47
N GLY A 22 -9.23 -18.59 -8.70
CA GLY A 22 -8.27 -18.50 -7.63
C GLY A 22 -8.77 -17.43 -6.69
N CYS A 23 -8.84 -17.78 -5.41
CA CYS A 23 -8.73 -16.78 -4.37
C CYS A 23 -7.41 -16.06 -4.67
N ALA A 24 -7.47 -14.99 -5.46
CA ALA A 24 -6.40 -14.03 -5.54
C ALA A 24 -6.36 -13.46 -4.12
N ASN A 25 -5.51 -14.06 -3.29
CA ASN A 25 -5.15 -13.51 -2.00
C ASN A 25 -4.42 -12.22 -2.32
N ALA A 26 -5.17 -11.14 -2.55
CA ALA A 26 -4.60 -9.81 -2.60
C ALA A 26 -3.89 -9.61 -1.26
N SER A 27 -2.57 -9.62 -1.28
CA SER A 27 -1.77 -9.41 -0.08
C SER A 27 -2.09 -8.02 0.46
N ILE A 28 -2.35 -7.91 1.75
CA ILE A 28 -2.49 -6.60 2.41
C ILE A 28 -1.14 -5.87 2.33
N GLY A 29 -1.17 -4.55 2.12
CA GLY A 29 0.04 -3.73 2.10
C GLY A 29 0.38 -3.14 0.73
N LEU A 30 1.62 -2.68 0.59
CA LEU A 30 2.16 -2.13 -0.66
C LEU A 30 2.28 -3.24 -1.71
N GLN A 31 1.67 -3.01 -2.87
CA GLN A 31 1.67 -3.89 -4.02
C GLN A 31 2.85 -3.56 -4.95
N LYS A 32 3.16 -4.49 -5.86
CA LYS A 32 4.21 -4.30 -6.87
C LYS A 32 3.91 -3.18 -7.86
N ASP A 33 2.65 -2.78 -8.01
CA ASP A 33 2.22 -1.67 -8.86
C ASP A 33 2.28 -0.31 -8.14
N GLY A 34 2.77 -0.27 -6.89
CA GLY A 34 2.84 0.95 -6.07
C GLY A 34 1.55 1.33 -5.37
N THR A 35 0.47 0.55 -5.52
CA THR A 35 -0.77 0.77 -4.78
C THR A 35 -0.72 0.12 -3.40
N TYR A 36 -1.57 0.57 -2.47
CA TYR A 36 -1.69 -0.06 -1.15
C TYR A 36 -3.07 -0.72 -0.99
N THR A 37 -3.08 -2.00 -0.66
CA THR A 37 -4.30 -2.75 -0.31
C THR A 37 -4.55 -2.63 1.19
N LEU A 38 -5.62 -1.93 1.56
CA LEU A 38 -6.06 -1.80 2.96
C LEU A 38 -6.54 -3.14 3.50
N ASP A 39 -6.32 -3.36 4.79
CA ASP A 39 -6.98 -4.47 5.47
C ASP A 39 -8.49 -4.23 5.64
N SER A 40 -9.25 -5.27 5.98
CA SER A 40 -10.70 -5.18 6.14
C SER A 40 -11.13 -4.30 7.32
N SER A 41 -10.31 -4.21 8.36
CA SER A 41 -10.56 -3.34 9.52
C SER A 41 -10.41 -1.87 9.16
N GLU A 42 -9.41 -1.52 8.33
CA GLU A 42 -9.18 -0.16 7.81
C GLU A 42 -10.31 0.28 6.86
N GLN A 43 -10.77 -0.63 5.99
CA GLN A 43 -11.89 -0.35 5.08
C GLN A 43 -13.22 -0.09 5.81
N THR A 44 -13.40 -0.65 7.00
CA THR A 44 -14.65 -0.55 7.77
C THR A 44 -14.66 0.60 8.78
N LEU A 45 -13.56 1.35 8.90
CA LEU A 45 -13.49 2.52 9.78
C LEU A 45 -14.52 3.60 9.44
N ASP A 46 -14.95 4.33 10.46
CA ASP A 46 -15.74 5.55 10.33
C ASP A 46 -14.88 6.75 9.89
N CYS A 47 -15.53 7.83 9.46
CA CYS A 47 -14.83 9.03 8.96
C CYS A 47 -13.85 9.63 9.97
N GLY A 48 -14.20 9.65 11.27
CA GLY A 48 -13.31 10.21 12.30
C GLY A 48 -12.04 9.39 12.44
N ARG A 49 -12.17 8.06 12.48
CA ARG A 49 -11.02 7.14 12.52
C ARG A 49 -10.19 7.17 11.25
N LEU A 50 -10.82 7.22 10.08
CA LEU A 50 -10.09 7.35 8.81
C LEU A 50 -9.29 8.65 8.75
N SER A 51 -9.89 9.77 9.13
CA SER A 51 -9.21 11.08 9.21
C SER A 51 -8.00 11.00 10.14
N ASN A 52 -8.17 10.44 11.35
CA ASN A 52 -7.06 10.31 12.30
C ASN A 52 -5.93 9.41 11.79
N ASN A 53 -6.25 8.32 11.10
CA ASN A 53 -5.24 7.46 10.49
C ASN A 53 -4.49 8.17 9.35
N ILE A 54 -5.21 8.91 8.49
CA ILE A 54 -4.60 9.72 7.44
C ILE A 54 -3.63 10.73 8.05
N TRP A 55 -4.07 11.50 9.05
CA TRP A 55 -3.21 12.49 9.71
C TRP A 55 -2.01 11.86 10.40
N GLY A 56 -2.19 10.75 11.12
CA GLY A 56 -1.08 10.04 11.78
C GLY A 56 -0.01 9.62 10.77
N ARG A 57 -0.41 9.06 9.63
CA ARG A 57 0.52 8.64 8.58
C ARG A 57 1.17 9.83 7.86
N LEU A 58 0.45 10.94 7.66
CA LEU A 58 1.05 12.18 7.15
C LEU A 58 2.16 12.69 8.09
N GLN A 59 1.99 12.59 9.41
CA GLN A 59 3.06 12.94 10.35
C GLN A 59 4.26 11.99 10.24
N VAL A 60 4.03 10.69 10.02
CA VAL A 60 5.11 9.74 9.74
C VAL A 60 5.86 10.14 8.48
N LEU A 61 5.15 10.39 7.38
CA LEU A 61 5.72 10.82 6.10
C LEU A 61 6.61 12.05 6.25
N LYS A 62 6.16 13.08 6.98
CA LYS A 62 6.93 14.29 7.26
C LYS A 62 8.26 14.03 7.98
N SER A 63 8.37 12.94 8.74
CA SER A 63 9.62 12.55 9.42
C SER A 63 10.61 11.77 8.56
N LEU A 64 10.19 11.25 7.39
CA LEU A 64 11.01 10.37 6.58
C LEU A 64 12.14 11.06 5.82
N PRO A 65 12.00 12.30 5.30
CA PRO A 65 13.12 13.01 4.69
C PRO A 65 14.31 13.17 5.63
N ASP A 66 14.08 13.54 6.89
CA ASP A 66 15.15 13.67 7.89
C ASP A 66 15.82 12.31 8.16
N LYS A 67 15.04 11.23 8.22
CA LYS A 67 15.59 9.87 8.37
C LYS A 67 16.40 9.46 7.14
N ALA A 68 15.93 9.78 5.94
CA ALA A 68 16.65 9.49 4.69
C ALA A 68 18.00 10.22 4.64
N LYS A 69 18.04 11.47 5.11
CA LYS A 69 19.29 12.21 5.26
C LYS A 69 20.28 11.49 6.19
N VAL A 70 19.83 11.14 7.41
CA VAL A 70 20.67 10.46 8.40
C VAL A 70 21.15 9.10 7.88
N GLU A 71 20.28 8.32 7.23
CA GLU A 71 20.64 7.03 6.64
C GLU A 71 21.65 7.19 5.49
N ARG A 72 21.51 8.23 4.64
CA ARG A 72 22.51 8.55 3.59
C ARG A 72 23.86 8.91 4.19
N GLU A 73 23.89 9.71 5.24
CA GLU A 73 25.13 10.12 5.92
C GLU A 73 25.80 8.95 6.65
N ALA A 74 25.01 8.03 7.22
CA ALA A 74 25.51 6.85 7.94
C ALA A 74 25.92 5.69 7.02
N ALA A 75 25.37 5.62 5.80
CA ALA A 75 25.67 4.58 4.84
C ALA A 75 27.11 4.70 4.30
N ALA A 76 28.03 3.94 4.90
CA ALA A 76 29.38 3.79 4.33
C ALA A 76 29.29 3.27 2.88
N PRO A 77 30.07 3.82 1.94
CA PRO A 77 29.96 3.53 0.50
C PRO A 77 30.10 2.04 0.12
N THR A 78 30.61 1.21 1.03
CA THR A 78 30.81 -0.24 0.87
C THR A 78 29.64 -1.11 1.32
N ALA A 79 28.80 -0.67 2.28
CA ALA A 79 27.69 -1.48 2.82
C ALA A 79 26.46 -1.48 1.91
N VAL A 80 26.18 -0.35 1.25
CA VAL A 80 25.05 -0.18 0.32
C VAL A 80 25.15 -1.14 -0.87
N GLN A 81 26.37 -1.45 -1.31
CA GLN A 81 26.62 -2.35 -2.45
C GLN A 81 26.41 -3.83 -2.11
N ALA A 82 26.57 -4.22 -0.84
CA ALA A 82 26.44 -5.61 -0.39
C ALA A 82 24.98 -6.00 -0.12
N VAL A 83 24.19 -5.11 0.50
CA VAL A 83 22.78 -5.39 0.83
C VAL A 83 21.89 -5.40 -0.41
N GLY A 84 22.14 -4.50 -1.37
CA GLY A 84 21.38 -4.43 -2.63
C GLY A 84 21.47 -5.68 -3.50
N ARG A 85 22.52 -6.50 -3.36
CA ARG A 85 22.67 -7.78 -4.08
C ARG A 85 21.88 -8.94 -3.46
N TRP A 86 21.56 -8.88 -2.18
CA TRP A 86 20.85 -9.97 -1.50
C TRP A 86 19.32 -9.80 -1.54
N PHE A 87 18.84 -8.56 -1.65
CA PHE A 87 17.41 -8.25 -1.60
C PHE A 87 16.76 -7.78 -2.91
N GLY A 88 17.47 -7.82 -4.03
CA GLY A 88 16.87 -7.72 -5.38
C GLY A 88 16.04 -6.45 -5.62
N GLY A 89 16.68 -5.33 -5.90
CA GLY A 89 15.98 -4.11 -6.32
C GLY A 89 16.89 -2.90 -6.41
N SER A 90 17.40 -2.65 -7.61
CA SER A 90 18.22 -1.48 -7.96
C SER A 90 17.54 -0.18 -7.52
N THR A 91 18.30 0.65 -6.78
CA THR A 91 17.98 1.93 -6.08
C THR A 91 17.61 1.88 -4.58
N LYS A 92 17.36 0.70 -3.98
CA LYS A 92 16.88 0.57 -2.59
C LYS A 92 17.99 0.52 -1.52
N GLY A 93 18.66 1.65 -1.26
CA GLY A 93 19.72 1.71 -0.23
C GLY A 93 19.23 2.11 1.17
N LEU A 94 18.06 2.76 1.27
CA LEU A 94 17.60 3.41 2.50
C LEU A 94 16.26 2.83 2.92
N ALA A 95 16.16 2.39 4.17
CA ALA A 95 14.91 1.89 4.73
C ALA A 95 13.82 2.97 4.73
N SER A 96 14.23 4.23 4.93
CA SER A 96 13.37 5.41 4.87
C SER A 96 12.65 5.63 3.54
N LEU A 97 13.24 5.26 2.40
CA LEU A 97 12.58 5.39 1.09
C LEU A 97 11.52 4.30 0.88
N GLU A 98 11.79 3.08 1.33
CA GLU A 98 10.81 1.99 1.28
C GLU A 98 9.64 2.25 2.24
N GLU A 99 9.94 2.80 3.41
CA GLU A 99 8.95 3.32 4.35
C GLU A 99 8.07 4.40 3.71
N TYR A 100 8.70 5.33 2.98
CA TYR A 100 8.00 6.42 2.31
C TYR A 100 7.02 5.91 1.28
N ASP A 101 7.48 5.05 0.38
CA ASP A 101 6.64 4.51 -0.70
C ASP A 101 5.41 3.78 -0.12
N ARG A 102 5.60 3.04 0.98
CA ARG A 102 4.52 2.33 1.65
C ARG A 102 3.52 3.28 2.31
N GLU A 103 3.97 4.22 3.13
CA GLU A 103 3.09 5.14 3.85
C GLU A 103 2.37 6.10 2.89
N HIS A 104 3.04 6.55 1.83
CA HIS A 104 2.44 7.41 0.80
C HIS A 104 1.32 6.67 0.07
N ALA A 105 1.56 5.44 -0.38
CA ALA A 105 0.53 4.62 -1.02
C ALA A 105 -0.63 4.31 -0.05
N HIS A 106 -0.32 4.10 1.24
CA HIS A 106 -1.31 3.86 2.28
C HIS A 106 -2.22 5.08 2.49
N VAL A 107 -1.66 6.28 2.66
CA VAL A 107 -2.44 7.53 2.78
C VAL A 107 -3.38 7.70 1.60
N ARG A 108 -2.91 7.48 0.37
CA ARG A 108 -3.76 7.54 -0.83
C ARG A 108 -4.87 6.49 -0.84
N SER A 109 -4.62 5.31 -0.29
CA SER A 109 -5.64 4.27 -0.18
C SER A 109 -6.71 4.61 0.87
N LEU A 110 -6.30 5.06 2.05
CA LEU A 110 -7.22 5.56 3.09
C LEU A 110 -8.04 6.74 2.59
N HIS A 111 -7.43 7.68 1.88
CA HIS A 111 -8.13 8.85 1.34
C HIS A 111 -9.17 8.47 0.28
N ARG A 112 -8.87 7.49 -0.59
CA ARG A 112 -9.86 6.95 -1.53
C ARG A 112 -11.06 6.34 -0.79
N THR A 113 -10.82 5.56 0.26
CA THR A 113 -11.89 5.01 1.10
C THR A 113 -12.69 6.11 1.82
N PHE A 114 -12.00 7.14 2.30
CA PHE A 114 -12.60 8.29 2.98
C PHE A 114 -13.53 9.09 2.05
N ILE A 115 -13.10 9.39 0.82
CA ILE A 115 -13.94 10.01 -0.21
C ILE A 115 -15.10 9.07 -0.59
N GLY A 116 -14.82 7.78 -0.80
CA GLY A 116 -15.84 6.79 -1.17
C GLY A 116 -16.97 6.64 -0.14
N LYS A 117 -16.71 6.99 1.13
CA LYS A 117 -17.71 7.02 2.21
C LYS A 117 -18.45 8.36 2.34
N GLY A 118 -18.09 9.37 1.55
CA GLY A 118 -18.70 10.70 1.61
C GLY A 118 -18.28 11.52 2.84
N CYS A 119 -17.09 11.29 3.38
CA CYS A 119 -16.57 12.07 4.50
C CYS A 119 -16.21 13.53 4.08
N PRO A 120 -16.18 14.50 5.02
CA PRO A 120 -15.81 15.89 4.72
C PRO A 120 -14.41 15.98 4.10
N PRO A 121 -14.18 16.79 3.06
CA PRO A 121 -12.92 16.79 2.31
C PRO A 121 -11.71 17.10 3.19
N LEU A 122 -10.60 16.39 2.95
CA LEU A 122 -9.29 16.62 3.56
C LEU A 122 -8.29 16.97 2.45
N ASP A 123 -7.51 18.03 2.65
CA ASP A 123 -6.46 18.39 1.72
C ASP A 123 -5.18 17.62 2.03
N ILE A 124 -5.12 16.36 1.55
CA ILE A 124 -3.92 15.53 1.70
C ILE A 124 -2.89 15.80 0.60
N GLU A 125 -3.31 16.34 -0.55
CA GLU A 125 -2.44 16.44 -1.72
C GLU A 125 -1.39 17.54 -1.53
N SER A 126 -1.73 18.64 -0.86
CA SER A 126 -0.75 19.68 -0.51
C SER A 126 0.32 19.15 0.45
N GLU A 127 -0.08 18.35 1.44
CA GLU A 127 0.81 17.73 2.43
C GLU A 127 1.73 16.67 1.81
N LEU A 128 1.17 15.83 0.92
CA LEU A 128 1.96 14.86 0.18
C LEU A 128 2.93 15.55 -0.77
N ALA A 129 2.50 16.58 -1.51
CA ALA A 129 3.37 17.29 -2.45
C ALA A 129 4.59 17.94 -1.78
N ALA A 130 4.42 18.53 -0.59
CA ALA A 130 5.52 19.08 0.18
C ALA A 130 6.53 18.00 0.60
N THR A 131 6.03 16.82 0.99
CA THR A 131 6.87 15.70 1.42
C THR A 131 7.54 15.00 0.22
N ASP A 132 6.85 14.87 -0.91
CA ASP A 132 7.36 14.33 -2.17
C ASP A 132 8.57 15.15 -2.64
N ALA A 133 8.48 16.48 -2.57
CA ALA A 133 9.58 17.36 -2.92
C ALA A 133 10.80 17.15 -2.01
N ALA A 134 10.59 17.01 -0.70
CA ALA A 134 11.68 16.82 0.26
C ALA A 134 12.35 15.44 0.15
N ILE A 135 11.59 14.37 -0.08
CA ILE A 135 12.17 13.01 -0.21
C ILE A 135 12.87 12.81 -1.56
N ALA A 136 12.49 13.55 -2.60
CA ALA A 136 13.05 13.42 -3.95
C ALA A 136 14.56 13.67 -4.00
N GLU A 137 15.10 14.49 -3.09
CA GLU A 137 16.54 14.75 -2.95
C GLU A 137 17.35 13.49 -2.60
N TYR A 138 16.70 12.48 -2.01
CA TYR A 138 17.34 11.27 -1.51
C TYR A 138 17.12 10.03 -2.38
N ARG A 139 16.33 10.12 -3.45
CA ARG A 139 16.11 9.00 -4.40
C ARG A 139 17.27 8.87 -5.37
#